data_AF-A0AAX1KD18-F1
#
_entry.id   AF-A0AAX1KD18-F1
#
_cell.length_a   1.000
_cell.length_b   1.000
_cell.length_c   1.000
_cell.angle_alpha   90.00
_cell.angle_beta   90.00
_cell.angle_gamma   90.00
#
_symmetry.space_group_name_H-M   'P 1'
#
loop_
_entity.id
_entity.type
_entity.pdbx_description
1 polymer ?
#
loop_
_entity_poly.entity_id
_entity_poly.type
_entity_poly.pdbx_seq_one_letter_code
_entity_poly.pdbx_strand_id
1 'polypeptide(L)'
;MAKKCDICGKKIGLMASRLDIKDGIMCVDCSEQIGLKTGLQSISVAKDLTIDDVKSYQDSHTKIDIAKYLDDMKSKPAEPSQKDSNTKIKHPCAVCGREIGLLGGFKLTDGKICDDCASRVGLKNNFSSQSAVKYLTVQDIKNHQDSHTQIDAKQLLFDNKSEYEKLLITFKKEGNGHIGKVYLSDKRKQFLIKLSFMENLADEPFQLYDYSDLEGYDPIENGTTIEDKHGLSRAIAGGLIAGPTGAVLGAFSGNKSYAAVSKVSVVLYFKGDHRVEAVLLNETTKTDSSAYHITQQELLRFCHDLDTIIANNNSNVNEPATPVSATDSADQLRKLKGLLDDGILTEEEFTAKKKQILGI
;
A
#
# COMPACT_ATOMS: atom_id res chain seq x y z
N MET A 1 -19.99 3.06 16.07
CA MET A 1 -20.50 2.96 17.47
C MET A 1 -19.31 3.05 18.42
N ALA A 2 -19.41 3.75 19.55
CA ALA A 2 -18.30 3.83 20.51
C ALA A 2 -18.01 2.44 21.11
N LYS A 3 -16.75 1.99 21.03
CA LYS A 3 -16.32 0.72 21.63
C LYS A 3 -16.39 0.81 23.15
N LYS A 4 -16.58 -0.31 23.86
CA LYS A 4 -16.56 -0.37 25.34
C LYS A 4 -15.33 -1.12 25.81
N CYS A 5 -14.81 -0.77 26.98
CA CYS A 5 -13.77 -1.54 27.65
C CYS A 5 -14.35 -2.89 28.13
N ASP A 6 -13.71 -4.00 27.78
CA ASP A 6 -14.14 -5.35 28.18
C ASP A 6 -13.80 -5.68 29.63
N ILE A 7 -12.97 -4.85 30.28
CA ILE A 7 -12.63 -4.98 31.70
C ILE A 7 -13.65 -4.25 32.58
N CYS A 8 -13.95 -2.98 32.29
CA CYS A 8 -14.78 -2.12 33.17
C CYS A 8 -16.10 -1.64 32.54
N GLY A 9 -16.39 -1.99 31.29
CA GLY A 9 -17.63 -1.62 30.59
C GLY A 9 -17.75 -0.15 30.16
N LYS A 10 -16.80 0.72 30.54
CA LYS A 10 -16.82 2.15 30.17
C LYS A 10 -16.69 2.34 28.65
N LYS A 11 -17.38 3.35 28.10
CA LYS A 11 -17.25 3.73 26.68
C LYS A 11 -15.87 4.32 26.42
N ILE A 12 -15.21 3.83 25.38
CA ILE A 12 -13.94 4.34 24.85
C ILE A 12 -14.28 5.32 23.72
N GLY A 13 -13.85 6.57 23.87
CA GLY A 13 -14.05 7.61 22.86
C GLY A 13 -13.35 7.26 21.54
N LEU A 14 -13.84 7.78 20.42
CA LEU A 14 -13.33 7.46 19.07
C LEU A 14 -11.82 7.79 18.91
N MET A 15 -11.32 8.77 19.65
CA MET A 15 -9.92 9.23 19.65
C MET A 15 -9.15 8.86 20.93
N ALA A 16 -9.74 8.05 21.82
CA ALA A 16 -9.08 7.65 23.06
C ALA A 16 -8.16 6.46 22.81
N SER A 17 -6.94 6.52 23.37
CA SER A 17 -6.02 5.39 23.39
C SER A 17 -6.65 4.17 24.06
N ARG A 18 -6.29 2.98 23.60
CA ARG A 18 -6.73 1.69 24.15
C ARG A 18 -5.66 0.65 23.92
N LEU A 19 -5.64 -0.38 24.75
CA LEU A 19 -4.76 -1.54 24.57
C LEU A 19 -5.63 -2.73 24.15
N ASP A 20 -5.20 -3.44 23.11
CA ASP A 20 -5.83 -4.70 22.73
C ASP A 20 -5.17 -5.84 23.53
N ILE A 21 -5.99 -6.71 24.13
CA ILE A 21 -5.59 -7.91 24.87
C ILE A 21 -6.07 -9.16 24.08
N LYS A 22 -5.68 -10.38 24.46
CA LYS A 22 -5.94 -11.62 23.67
C LYS A 22 -7.40 -11.82 23.28
N ASP A 23 -8.31 -11.50 24.18
CA ASP A 23 -9.73 -11.79 24.11
C ASP A 23 -10.61 -10.55 24.30
N GLY A 24 -10.05 -9.34 24.16
CA GLY A 24 -10.80 -8.11 24.35
C GLY A 24 -10.01 -6.82 24.17
N ILE A 25 -10.63 -5.71 24.55
CA ILE A 25 -10.06 -4.37 24.48
C ILE A 25 -10.15 -3.70 25.85
N MET A 26 -9.05 -3.09 26.25
CA MET A 26 -8.86 -2.50 27.57
C MET A 26 -8.67 -0.99 27.45
N CYS A 27 -9.37 -0.21 28.27
CA CYS A 27 -9.15 1.24 28.35
C CYS A 27 -7.87 1.56 29.13
N VAL A 28 -7.35 2.77 28.93
CA VAL A 28 -6.12 3.23 29.59
C VAL A 28 -6.21 3.14 31.11
N ASP A 29 -7.33 3.53 31.72
CA ASP A 29 -7.51 3.42 33.19
C ASP A 29 -7.28 1.99 33.68
N CYS A 30 -7.81 0.98 32.98
CA CYS A 30 -7.67 -0.42 33.36
C CYS A 30 -6.25 -0.93 33.13
N SER A 31 -5.57 -0.45 32.09
CA SER A 31 -4.18 -0.81 31.82
C SER A 31 -3.25 -0.24 32.89
N GLU A 32 -3.46 1.01 33.31
CA GLU A 32 -2.63 1.67 34.32
C GLU A 32 -2.75 1.02 35.69
N GLN A 33 -3.93 0.49 36.04
CA GLN A 33 -4.14 -0.26 37.29
C GLN A 33 -3.23 -1.48 37.42
N ILE A 34 -2.93 -2.15 36.30
CA ILE A 34 -2.03 -3.31 36.26
C ILE A 34 -0.59 -2.94 35.86
N GLY A 35 -0.25 -1.65 35.83
CA GLY A 35 1.11 -1.17 35.55
C GLY A 35 1.45 -1.02 34.06
N LEU A 36 0.48 -1.16 33.15
CA LEU A 36 0.66 -0.98 31.71
C LEU A 36 0.34 0.46 31.30
N LYS A 37 1.31 1.12 30.66
CA LYS A 37 1.20 2.48 30.13
C LYS A 37 0.89 2.46 28.63
N THR A 38 0.87 3.62 27.99
CA THR A 38 0.62 3.76 26.53
C THR A 38 1.87 3.53 25.66
N GLY A 39 2.97 3.03 26.22
CA GLY A 39 4.22 2.76 25.50
C GLY A 39 4.25 1.41 24.78
N LEU A 40 5.13 1.28 23.79
CA LEU A 40 5.27 0.08 22.94
C LEU A 40 5.45 -1.24 23.73
N GLN A 41 6.22 -1.22 24.81
CA GLN A 41 6.45 -2.41 25.64
C GLN A 41 5.17 -2.83 26.39
N SER A 42 4.39 -1.87 26.88
CA SER A 42 3.10 -2.15 27.52
C SER A 42 2.08 -2.69 26.53
N ILE A 43 2.10 -2.23 25.28
CA ILE A 43 1.28 -2.78 24.19
C ILE A 43 1.68 -4.23 23.91
N SER A 44 2.97 -4.55 23.91
CA SER A 44 3.46 -5.93 23.72
C SER A 44 2.95 -6.85 24.84
N VAL A 45 3.11 -6.44 26.10
CA VAL A 45 2.65 -7.22 27.26
C VAL A 45 1.13 -7.37 27.26
N ALA A 46 0.39 -6.30 26.95
CA ALA A 46 -1.08 -6.36 26.91
C ALA A 46 -1.61 -7.42 25.95
N LYS A 47 -0.97 -7.58 24.77
CA LYS A 47 -1.36 -8.60 23.78
C LYS A 47 -1.19 -10.03 24.28
N ASP A 48 -0.44 -10.25 25.35
CA ASP A 48 -0.24 -11.57 25.94
C ASP A 48 -1.20 -11.90 27.09
N LEU A 49 -1.98 -10.91 27.57
CA LEU A 49 -2.93 -11.07 28.66
C LEU A 49 -4.34 -11.38 28.15
N THR A 50 -5.10 -12.13 28.92
CA THR A 50 -6.56 -12.31 28.78
C THR A 50 -7.32 -11.38 29.72
N ILE A 51 -8.65 -11.25 29.55
CA ILE A 51 -9.51 -10.52 30.48
C ILE A 51 -9.35 -11.05 31.92
N ASP A 52 -9.24 -12.37 32.08
CA ASP A 52 -9.09 -13.01 33.39
C ASP A 52 -7.71 -12.72 34.01
N ASP A 53 -6.65 -12.70 33.21
CA ASP A 53 -5.31 -12.29 33.69
C ASP A 53 -5.36 -10.85 34.22
N VAL A 54 -5.95 -9.93 33.46
CA VAL A 54 -6.07 -8.52 33.86
C VAL A 54 -6.85 -8.38 35.17
N LYS A 55 -7.98 -9.09 35.30
CA LYS A 55 -8.77 -9.08 36.55
C LYS A 55 -7.98 -9.66 37.72
N SER A 56 -7.23 -10.75 37.51
CA SER A 56 -6.39 -11.32 38.57
C SER A 56 -5.31 -10.34 39.07
N TYR A 57 -4.75 -9.49 38.19
CA TYR A 57 -3.81 -8.44 38.61
C TYR A 57 -4.52 -7.29 39.34
N GLN A 58 -5.73 -6.91 38.90
CA GLN A 58 -6.54 -5.88 39.57
C GLN A 58 -6.96 -6.32 40.97
N ASP A 59 -7.48 -7.54 41.10
CA ASP A 59 -7.99 -8.12 42.35
C ASP A 59 -6.86 -8.34 43.37
N SER A 60 -5.67 -8.70 42.89
CA SER A 60 -4.48 -8.87 43.73
C SER A 60 -3.70 -7.57 43.97
N HIS A 61 -4.15 -6.44 43.42
CA HIS A 61 -3.45 -5.14 43.43
C HIS A 61 -1.98 -5.22 42.99
N THR A 62 -1.64 -6.19 42.14
CA THR A 62 -0.28 -6.42 41.67
C THR A 62 -0.06 -5.72 40.33
N LYS A 63 1.07 -5.03 40.17
CA LYS A 63 1.46 -4.39 38.92
C LYS A 63 2.47 -5.25 38.16
N ILE A 64 2.33 -5.28 36.84
CA ILE A 64 3.25 -5.99 35.96
C ILE A 64 4.54 -5.17 35.86
N ASP A 65 5.66 -5.79 36.25
CA ASP A 65 6.98 -5.32 35.87
C ASP A 65 7.23 -5.70 34.42
N ILE A 66 7.12 -4.72 33.52
CA ILE A 66 7.21 -4.93 32.08
C ILE A 66 8.58 -5.49 31.66
N ALA A 67 9.66 -5.02 32.27
CA ALA A 67 11.01 -5.46 31.91
C ALA A 67 11.21 -6.92 32.30
N LYS A 68 10.82 -7.26 33.54
CA LYS A 68 10.87 -8.63 34.05
C LYS A 68 9.95 -9.56 33.26
N TYR A 69 8.72 -9.15 32.96
CA TYR A 69 7.76 -9.95 32.18
C TYR A 69 8.31 -10.29 30.80
N LEU A 70 8.92 -9.31 30.11
CA LEU A 70 9.51 -9.52 28.79
C LEU A 70 10.77 -10.39 28.85
N ASP A 71 11.56 -10.32 29.93
CA ASP A 71 12.75 -11.16 30.11
C ASP A 71 12.39 -12.61 30.52
N ASP A 72 11.34 -12.78 31.32
CA ASP A 72 10.76 -14.09 31.66
C ASP A 72 10.18 -14.76 30.40
N MET A 73 9.59 -13.99 29.48
CA MET A 73 9.13 -14.51 28.18
C MET A 73 10.26 -14.86 27.21
N LYS A 74 11.43 -14.21 27.29
CA LYS A 74 12.62 -14.58 26.49
C LYS A 74 13.26 -15.88 26.97
N SER A 75 13.05 -16.26 28.24
CA SER A 75 13.71 -17.39 28.89
C SER A 75 12.84 -18.63 29.07
N LYS A 76 11.51 -18.52 28.89
CA LYS A 76 10.59 -19.66 29.02
C LYS A 76 10.63 -20.58 27.79
N PRO A 77 11.00 -21.87 27.91
CA PRO A 77 10.80 -22.83 26.81
C PRO A 77 9.30 -23.02 26.56
N ALA A 78 8.90 -23.07 25.30
CA ALA A 78 7.51 -23.19 24.90
C ALA A 78 6.88 -24.48 25.45
N GLU A 79 5.97 -24.35 26.43
CA GLU A 79 5.10 -25.43 26.86
C GLU A 79 3.99 -25.68 25.82
N PRO A 80 3.62 -26.95 25.57
CA PRO A 80 2.69 -27.31 24.51
C PRO A 80 1.26 -26.94 24.90
N SER A 81 0.64 -26.02 24.14
CA SER A 81 -0.77 -25.71 24.28
C SER A 81 -1.62 -26.85 23.72
N GLN A 82 -2.27 -27.60 24.62
CA GLN A 82 -3.39 -28.46 24.25
C GLN A 82 -4.67 -27.63 24.14
N LYS A 83 -5.18 -27.54 22.90
CA LYS A 83 -6.58 -27.76 22.45
C LYS A 83 -7.69 -26.90 23.10
N ASP A 84 -8.57 -26.22 22.36
CA ASP A 84 -9.52 -26.85 21.43
C ASP A 84 -10.18 -25.89 20.41
N SER A 85 -10.56 -26.47 19.27
CA SER A 85 -11.53 -26.01 18.24
C SER A 85 -11.20 -24.69 17.51
N ASN A 86 -11.31 -24.55 16.18
CA ASN A 86 -12.06 -25.28 15.18
C ASN A 86 -11.44 -24.94 13.79
N THR A 87 -11.43 -25.92 12.88
CA THR A 87 -11.03 -25.82 11.45
C THR A 87 -9.54 -25.61 11.15
N LYS A 88 -8.74 -26.69 11.26
CA LYS A 88 -7.34 -26.73 10.79
C LYS A 88 -7.29 -26.72 9.26
N ILE A 89 -7.20 -25.53 8.66
CA ILE A 89 -6.64 -25.39 7.31
C ILE A 89 -5.15 -25.71 7.45
N LYS A 90 -4.73 -26.89 6.99
CA LYS A 90 -3.33 -27.29 6.94
C LYS A 90 -2.79 -26.98 5.55
N HIS A 91 -1.62 -26.37 5.48
CA HIS A 91 -0.94 -26.09 4.22
C HIS A 91 0.29 -26.98 4.08
N PRO A 92 0.51 -27.66 2.95
CA PRO A 92 1.72 -28.45 2.74
C PRO A 92 2.94 -27.53 2.65
N CYS A 93 4.05 -27.97 3.23
CA CYS A 93 5.34 -27.31 3.08
C CYS A 93 5.79 -27.37 1.63
N ALA A 94 6.09 -26.23 1.03
CA ALA A 94 6.50 -26.14 -0.37
C ALA A 94 7.88 -26.76 -0.66
N VAL A 95 8.67 -27.07 0.38
CA VAL A 95 9.97 -27.74 0.26
C VAL A 95 9.87 -29.25 0.49
N CYS A 96 9.25 -29.69 1.60
CA CYS A 96 9.25 -31.11 1.98
C CYS A 96 7.88 -31.79 1.99
N GLY A 97 6.80 -31.09 1.64
CA GLY A 97 5.44 -31.63 1.56
C GLY A 97 4.74 -31.87 2.92
N ARG A 98 5.45 -31.78 4.05
CA ARG A 98 4.84 -31.98 5.39
C ARG A 98 3.78 -30.92 5.69
N GLU A 99 2.71 -31.33 6.36
CA GLU A 99 1.63 -30.44 6.76
C GLU A 99 2.09 -29.41 7.79
N ILE A 100 1.81 -28.13 7.52
CA ILE A 100 2.07 -27.00 8.41
C ILE A 100 0.74 -26.57 9.04
N GLY A 101 0.76 -26.38 10.37
CA GLY A 101 -0.37 -25.79 11.09
C GLY A 101 -0.63 -24.34 10.69
N LEU A 102 -1.81 -23.83 11.04
CA LEU A 102 -2.25 -22.46 10.68
C LEU A 102 -1.24 -21.40 11.13
N LEU A 103 -0.76 -21.49 12.37
CA LEU A 103 0.16 -20.52 13.00
C LEU A 103 1.65 -20.88 12.88
N GLY A 104 1.99 -22.01 12.27
CA GLY A 104 3.38 -22.48 12.16
C GLY A 104 4.00 -22.16 10.81
N GLY A 105 5.32 -22.27 10.71
CA GLY A 105 6.09 -22.10 9.47
C GLY A 105 6.30 -20.65 9.04
N PHE A 106 7.07 -20.50 7.97
CA PHE A 106 7.45 -19.22 7.38
C PHE A 106 6.73 -19.02 6.06
N LYS A 107 6.19 -17.82 5.86
CA LYS A 107 5.61 -17.41 4.58
C LYS A 107 6.71 -16.73 3.75
N LEU A 108 7.08 -17.39 2.66
CA LEU A 108 7.97 -16.91 1.61
C LEU A 108 7.17 -16.09 0.58
N THR A 109 7.86 -15.56 -0.42
CA THR A 109 7.22 -14.80 -1.52
C THR A 109 6.29 -15.65 -2.38
N ASP A 110 6.63 -16.92 -2.59
CA ASP A 110 5.97 -17.86 -3.50
C ASP A 110 5.49 -19.16 -2.82
N GLY A 111 5.55 -19.24 -1.48
CA GLY A 111 5.14 -20.44 -0.77
C GLY A 111 5.21 -20.36 0.74
N LYS A 112 4.85 -21.46 1.41
CA LYS A 112 4.96 -21.61 2.87
C LYS A 112 5.87 -22.79 3.19
N ILE A 113 6.79 -22.61 4.13
CA ILE A 113 7.73 -23.66 4.55
C ILE A 113 7.62 -23.97 6.03
N CYS A 114 7.90 -25.20 6.43
CA CYS A 114 7.90 -25.62 7.84
C CYS A 114 9.16 -25.14 8.56
N ASP A 115 9.10 -25.03 9.88
CA ASP A 115 10.20 -24.54 10.74
C ASP A 115 11.49 -25.34 10.58
N ASP A 116 11.40 -26.66 10.34
CA ASP A 116 12.57 -27.50 10.12
C ASP A 116 13.29 -27.17 8.81
N CYS A 117 12.54 -26.89 7.74
CA CYS A 117 13.12 -26.53 6.44
C CYS A 117 13.80 -25.16 6.53
N ALA A 118 13.19 -24.23 7.27
CA ALA A 118 13.78 -22.93 7.57
C ALA A 118 15.05 -23.06 8.43
N SER A 119 14.99 -23.89 9.48
CA SER A 119 16.11 -24.09 10.42
C SER A 119 17.34 -24.71 9.75
N ARG A 120 17.16 -25.57 8.73
CA ARG A 120 18.26 -26.14 7.95
C ARG A 120 19.11 -25.09 7.23
N VAL A 121 18.51 -23.96 6.88
CA VAL A 121 19.19 -22.83 6.22
C VAL A 121 19.44 -21.66 7.16
N GLY A 122 19.35 -21.88 8.48
CA GLY A 122 19.73 -20.87 9.48
C GLY A 122 18.62 -19.90 9.88
N LEU A 123 17.42 -20.02 9.29
CA LEU A 123 16.26 -19.21 9.65
C LEU A 123 15.61 -19.77 10.92
N LYS A 124 15.51 -18.94 11.96
CA LYS A 124 14.97 -19.32 13.28
C LYS A 124 13.71 -18.53 13.58
N ASN A 125 12.92 -18.95 14.57
CA ASN A 125 11.73 -18.19 14.96
C ASN A 125 12.10 -16.91 15.75
N ASN A 126 12.67 -15.92 15.06
CA ASN A 126 13.05 -14.62 15.59
C ASN A 126 12.68 -13.52 14.59
N PHE A 127 12.71 -12.27 15.06
CA PHE A 127 12.30 -11.11 14.26
C PHE A 127 13.06 -11.01 12.92
N SER A 128 14.40 -11.08 12.96
CA SER A 128 15.21 -10.95 11.73
C SER A 128 14.90 -12.00 10.69
N SER A 129 14.69 -13.26 11.09
CA SER A 129 14.34 -14.32 10.14
C SER A 129 12.92 -14.11 9.58
N GLN A 130 11.96 -13.67 10.42
CA GLN A 130 10.60 -13.36 9.99
C GLN A 130 10.53 -12.17 9.02
N SER A 131 11.45 -11.21 9.15
CA SER A 131 11.64 -10.15 8.15
C SER A 131 12.34 -10.68 6.89
N ALA A 132 13.43 -11.43 7.04
CA ALA A 132 14.25 -11.94 5.95
C ALA A 132 13.48 -12.88 5.00
N VAL A 133 12.55 -13.70 5.52
CA VAL A 133 11.76 -14.61 4.68
C VAL A 133 10.87 -13.91 3.66
N LYS A 134 10.57 -12.62 3.84
CA LYS A 134 9.83 -11.82 2.85
C LYS A 134 10.63 -11.56 1.56
N TYR A 135 11.94 -11.82 1.57
CA TYR A 135 12.84 -11.64 0.42
C TYR A 135 13.25 -12.96 -0.23
N LEU A 136 12.73 -14.09 0.24
CA LEU A 136 13.17 -15.41 -0.17
C LEU A 136 12.04 -16.17 -0.86
N THR A 137 12.39 -16.90 -1.91
CA THR A 137 11.52 -17.86 -2.60
C THR A 137 11.74 -19.27 -2.07
N VAL A 138 10.81 -20.18 -2.37
CA VAL A 138 10.97 -21.62 -2.12
C VAL A 138 12.23 -22.16 -2.80
N GLN A 139 12.57 -21.62 -3.98
CA GLN A 139 13.76 -22.05 -4.71
C GLN A 139 15.05 -21.59 -4.02
N ASP A 140 15.10 -20.38 -3.45
CA ASP A 140 16.26 -19.91 -2.68
C ASP A 140 16.53 -20.84 -1.50
N ILE A 141 15.47 -21.23 -0.78
CA ILE A 141 15.58 -22.16 0.34
C ILE A 141 16.12 -23.52 -0.12
N LYS A 142 15.64 -24.06 -1.25
CA LYS A 142 16.17 -25.32 -1.82
C LYS A 142 17.64 -25.18 -2.19
N ASN A 143 18.03 -24.10 -2.86
CA ASN A 143 19.42 -23.85 -3.24
C ASN A 143 20.35 -23.80 -2.01
N HIS A 144 19.94 -23.15 -0.93
CA HIS A 144 20.70 -23.12 0.32
C HIS A 144 20.79 -24.50 1.00
N GLN A 145 19.72 -25.31 0.94
CA GLN A 145 19.75 -26.69 1.45
C GLN A 145 20.69 -27.58 0.63
N ASP A 146 20.61 -27.52 -0.70
CA ASP A 146 21.41 -28.34 -1.61
C ASP A 146 22.90 -27.98 -1.53
N SER A 147 23.21 -26.69 -1.35
CA SER A 147 24.59 -26.20 -1.17
C SER A 147 25.10 -26.26 0.26
N HIS A 148 24.28 -26.71 1.21
CA HIS A 148 24.58 -26.72 2.65
C HIS A 148 25.03 -25.36 3.21
N THR A 149 24.49 -24.26 2.67
CA THR A 149 24.80 -22.89 3.11
C THR A 149 23.73 -22.36 4.07
N GLN A 150 24.12 -21.40 4.90
CA GLN A 150 23.23 -20.73 5.86
C GLN A 150 22.89 -19.32 5.38
N ILE A 151 21.67 -18.88 5.66
CA ILE A 151 21.20 -17.52 5.42
C ILE A 151 21.46 -16.69 6.67
N ASP A 152 22.32 -15.68 6.56
CA ASP A 152 22.42 -14.65 7.57
C ASP A 152 21.28 -13.65 7.37
N ALA A 153 20.22 -13.80 8.15
CA ALA A 153 19.04 -12.95 8.08
C ALA A 153 19.35 -11.46 8.28
N LYS A 154 20.32 -11.10 9.13
CA LYS A 154 20.65 -9.69 9.37
C LYS A 154 21.42 -9.11 8.19
N GLN A 155 22.37 -9.87 7.66
CA GLN A 155 23.12 -9.46 6.48
C GLN A 155 22.19 -9.31 5.27
N LEU A 156 21.28 -10.28 5.04
CA LEU A 156 20.30 -10.21 3.96
C LEU A 156 19.46 -8.93 4.03
N LEU A 157 18.94 -8.59 5.22
CA LEU A 157 18.16 -7.37 5.42
C LEU A 157 18.99 -6.10 5.16
N PHE A 158 20.25 -6.08 5.62
CA PHE A 158 21.17 -4.97 5.38
C PHE A 158 21.45 -4.79 3.88
N ASP A 159 21.72 -5.88 3.16
CA ASP A 159 22.04 -5.85 1.73
C ASP A 159 20.84 -5.36 0.92
N ASN A 160 19.64 -5.89 1.19
CA ASN A 160 18.40 -5.44 0.52
C ASN A 160 18.10 -3.96 0.79
N LYS A 161 18.32 -3.49 2.02
CA LYS A 161 18.17 -2.07 2.34
C LYS A 161 19.17 -1.20 1.57
N SER A 162 20.44 -1.63 1.50
CA SER A 162 21.46 -0.92 0.73
C SER A 162 21.15 -0.89 -0.77
N GLU A 163 20.63 -1.98 -1.32
CA GLU A 163 20.18 -2.06 -2.71
C GLU A 163 19.02 -1.11 -2.98
N TYR A 164 17.99 -1.12 -2.13
CA TYR A 164 16.86 -0.21 -2.24
C TYR A 164 17.29 1.26 -2.22
N GLU A 165 18.19 1.65 -1.30
CA GLU A 165 18.70 3.02 -1.22
C GLU A 165 19.44 3.43 -2.51
N LYS A 166 20.26 2.54 -3.07
CA LYS A 166 20.94 2.77 -4.35
C LYS A 166 19.94 2.92 -5.49
N LEU A 167 18.95 2.02 -5.58
CA LEU A 167 17.89 2.08 -6.59
C LEU A 167 17.11 3.39 -6.48
N LEU A 168 16.66 3.77 -5.29
CA LEU A 168 15.92 5.02 -5.08
C LEU A 168 16.73 6.24 -5.49
N ILE A 169 18.04 6.27 -5.21
CA ILE A 169 18.93 7.35 -5.69
C ILE A 169 18.99 7.36 -7.21
N THR A 170 19.14 6.22 -7.87
CA THR A 170 19.14 6.14 -9.33
C THR A 170 17.84 6.62 -9.94
N PHE A 171 16.69 6.17 -9.42
CA PHE A 171 15.37 6.63 -9.90
C PHE A 171 15.18 8.14 -9.69
N LYS A 172 15.70 8.72 -8.62
CA LYS A 172 15.66 10.19 -8.41
C LYS A 172 16.55 10.98 -9.36
N LYS A 173 17.69 10.41 -9.79
CA LYS A 173 18.66 11.09 -10.66
C LYS A 173 18.37 10.90 -12.15
N GLU A 174 17.96 9.71 -12.53
CA GLU A 174 17.85 9.26 -13.92
C GLU A 174 16.40 8.90 -14.32
N GLY A 175 15.47 8.93 -13.37
CA GLY A 175 14.06 8.63 -13.65
C GLY A 175 13.33 9.81 -14.29
N ASN A 176 12.12 9.51 -14.74
CA ASN A 176 11.22 10.45 -15.43
C ASN A 176 10.38 11.28 -14.43
N GLY A 177 10.76 11.25 -13.14
CA GLY A 177 9.99 11.84 -12.05
C GLY A 177 9.26 10.78 -11.22
N HIS A 178 8.32 11.25 -10.42
CA HIS A 178 7.50 10.41 -9.55
C HIS A 178 6.16 11.07 -9.27
N ILE A 179 5.16 10.23 -8.96
CA ILE A 179 3.88 10.66 -8.41
C ILE A 179 3.58 9.88 -7.14
N GLY A 180 3.35 10.63 -6.07
CA GLY A 180 3.25 10.08 -4.72
C GLY A 180 4.46 9.20 -4.41
N LYS A 181 4.22 7.90 -4.25
CA LYS A 181 5.27 6.90 -3.99
C LYS A 181 5.80 6.18 -5.24
N VAL A 182 5.24 6.43 -6.42
CA VAL A 182 5.57 5.71 -7.65
C VAL A 182 6.61 6.49 -8.44
N TYR A 183 7.81 5.93 -8.58
CA TYR A 183 8.89 6.45 -9.41
C TYR A 183 8.94 5.71 -10.73
N LEU A 184 9.23 6.42 -11.83
CA LEU A 184 9.29 5.87 -13.18
C LEU A 184 10.71 6.02 -13.74
N SER A 185 11.14 5.06 -14.55
CA SER A 185 12.39 5.16 -15.29
C SER A 185 12.26 4.51 -16.66
N ASP A 186 12.23 5.33 -17.71
CA ASP A 186 12.17 4.86 -19.09
C ASP A 186 13.46 4.18 -19.55
N LYS A 187 14.58 4.58 -18.96
CA LYS A 187 15.88 3.96 -19.20
C LYS A 187 15.92 2.53 -18.68
N ARG A 188 15.30 2.28 -17.52
CA ARG A 188 15.20 0.95 -16.91
C ARG A 188 13.96 0.17 -17.36
N LYS A 189 12.97 0.87 -17.95
CA LYS A 189 11.63 0.34 -18.23
C LYS A 189 10.98 -0.26 -16.98
N GLN A 190 11.07 0.46 -15.86
CA GLN A 190 10.66 -0.02 -14.55
C GLN A 190 9.97 1.07 -13.71
N PHE A 191 9.07 0.62 -12.83
CA PHE A 191 8.50 1.37 -11.73
C PHE A 191 9.16 0.97 -10.41
N LEU A 192 9.48 1.95 -9.57
CA LEU A 192 9.91 1.73 -8.19
C LEU A 192 8.87 2.32 -7.23
N ILE A 193 8.36 1.49 -6.32
CA ILE A 193 7.46 1.95 -5.26
C ILE A 193 8.28 2.30 -4.03
N LYS A 194 8.36 3.59 -3.73
CA LYS A 194 9.07 4.09 -2.56
C LYS A 194 8.37 3.63 -1.29
N LEU A 195 9.12 2.93 -0.46
CA LEU A 195 8.71 2.55 0.90
C LEU A 195 8.49 3.79 1.77
N SER A 196 7.36 3.82 2.47
CA SER A 196 7.10 4.76 3.56
C SER A 196 8.03 4.51 4.74
N PHE A 197 8.06 5.45 5.68
CA PHE A 197 8.85 5.27 6.90
C PHE A 197 8.46 4.00 7.68
N MET A 198 7.16 3.71 7.77
CA MET A 198 6.66 2.52 8.46
C MET A 198 7.05 1.22 7.74
N GLU A 199 6.95 1.18 6.41
CA GLU A 199 7.33 0.00 5.63
C GLU A 199 8.84 -0.27 5.71
N ASN A 200 9.68 0.78 5.69
CA ASN A 200 11.13 0.66 5.93
C ASN A 200 11.45 0.11 7.32
N LEU A 201 10.70 0.51 8.36
CA LEU A 201 10.89 -0.01 9.72
C LEU A 201 10.43 -1.46 9.89
N ALA A 202 9.46 -1.89 9.09
CA ALA A 202 8.92 -3.25 9.11
C ALA A 202 9.68 -4.22 8.19
N ASP A 203 10.82 -3.76 7.63
CA ASP A 203 11.63 -4.48 6.66
C ASP A 203 10.81 -5.02 5.48
N GLU A 204 9.77 -4.30 5.06
CA GLU A 204 8.96 -4.71 3.91
C GLU A 204 9.80 -4.68 2.63
N PRO A 205 9.69 -5.71 1.77
CA PRO A 205 10.40 -5.72 0.51
C PRO A 205 9.95 -4.54 -0.34
N PHE A 206 10.93 -3.86 -0.94
CA PHE A 206 10.63 -2.82 -1.91
C PHE A 206 9.99 -3.45 -3.15
N GLN A 207 9.06 -2.73 -3.75
CA GLN A 207 8.36 -3.21 -4.94
C GLN A 207 8.94 -2.55 -6.17
N LEU A 208 9.40 -3.39 -7.09
CA LEU A 208 9.92 -3.02 -8.40
C LEU A 208 9.09 -3.77 -9.44
N TYR A 209 8.50 -3.04 -10.38
CA TYR A 209 7.69 -3.62 -11.44
C TYR A 209 8.29 -3.26 -12.79
N ASP A 210 8.36 -4.21 -13.71
CA ASP A 210 8.70 -3.87 -15.08
C ASP A 210 7.54 -3.15 -15.76
N TYR A 211 7.83 -2.30 -16.74
CA TYR A 211 6.82 -1.62 -17.53
C TYR A 211 5.87 -2.61 -18.19
N SER A 212 6.39 -3.76 -18.64
CA SER A 212 5.62 -4.85 -19.24
C SER A 212 4.61 -5.50 -18.30
N ASP A 213 4.70 -5.25 -16.99
CA ASP A 213 3.79 -5.80 -16.00
C ASP A 213 2.58 -4.90 -15.74
N LEU A 214 2.60 -3.65 -16.22
CA LEU A 214 1.45 -2.74 -16.13
C LEU A 214 0.34 -3.21 -17.09
N GLU A 215 -0.81 -3.59 -16.52
CA GLU A 215 -1.98 -4.05 -17.27
C GLU A 215 -2.97 -2.90 -17.52
N GLY A 216 -3.04 -1.92 -16.62
CA GLY A 216 -3.94 -0.78 -16.72
C GLY A 216 -3.84 0.15 -15.53
N TYR A 217 -4.62 1.23 -15.56
CA TYR A 217 -4.72 2.17 -14.44
C TYR A 217 -6.07 2.89 -14.43
N ASP A 218 -6.49 3.34 -13.24
CA ASP A 218 -7.68 4.17 -13.05
C ASP A 218 -7.32 5.47 -12.30
N PRO A 219 -7.57 6.66 -12.87
CA PRO A 219 -7.53 7.91 -12.12
C PRO A 219 -8.74 8.01 -11.17
N ILE A 220 -8.50 8.42 -9.94
CA ILE A 220 -9.50 8.58 -8.88
C ILE A 220 -9.52 10.03 -8.43
N GLU A 221 -10.70 10.65 -8.49
CA GLU A 221 -10.94 12.00 -8.01
C GLU A 221 -12.22 12.05 -7.17
N ASN A 222 -12.05 12.33 -5.87
CA ASN A 222 -13.17 12.35 -4.93
C ASN A 222 -13.62 13.78 -4.70
N GLY A 223 -14.75 14.15 -5.31
CA GLY A 223 -15.39 15.45 -5.11
C GLY A 223 -15.99 15.62 -3.71
N THR A 224 -15.92 16.86 -3.22
CA THR A 224 -16.46 17.30 -1.92
C THR A 224 -16.90 18.77 -2.02
N THR A 225 -17.47 19.30 -0.95
CA THR A 225 -17.86 20.72 -0.87
C THR A 225 -17.39 21.31 0.45
N ILE A 226 -16.87 22.53 0.41
CA ILE A 226 -16.53 23.31 1.61
C ILE A 226 -17.67 24.29 1.87
N GLU A 227 -18.34 24.15 3.02
CA GLU A 227 -19.29 25.16 3.52
C GLU A 227 -18.61 26.06 4.55
N ASP A 228 -18.69 27.37 4.36
CA ASP A 228 -18.33 28.34 5.40
C ASP A 228 -19.57 28.71 6.22
N LYS A 229 -19.65 28.18 7.45
CA LYS A 229 -20.64 28.60 8.45
C LYS A 229 -19.95 29.36 9.57
N HIS A 230 -20.27 30.66 9.70
CA HIS A 230 -19.72 31.54 10.76
C HIS A 230 -18.19 31.56 10.86
N GLY A 231 -17.47 31.48 9.73
CA GLY A 231 -15.99 31.48 9.70
C GLY A 231 -15.35 30.13 10.03
N LEU A 232 -16.13 29.07 10.22
CA LEU A 232 -15.66 27.70 10.38
C LEU A 232 -15.97 26.91 9.10
N SER A 233 -14.94 26.65 8.30
CA SER A 233 -15.02 25.83 7.09
C SER A 233 -15.25 24.36 7.46
N ARG A 234 -16.26 23.73 6.86
CA ARG A 234 -16.55 22.29 7.01
C ARG A 234 -16.62 21.62 5.65
N ALA A 235 -15.97 20.47 5.52
CA ALA A 235 -16.10 19.62 4.34
C ALA A 235 -17.36 18.75 4.44
N ILE A 236 -18.11 18.65 3.35
CA ILE A 236 -19.32 17.83 3.22
C ILE A 236 -19.13 16.87 2.06
N ALA A 237 -19.19 15.57 2.34
CA ALA A 237 -19.10 14.51 1.33
C ALA A 237 -20.37 14.46 0.48
N GLY A 238 -20.23 14.44 -0.85
CA GLY A 238 -21.37 14.29 -1.78
C GLY A 238 -21.36 15.21 -3.02
N GLY A 239 -20.35 16.07 -3.19
CA GLY A 239 -20.21 16.87 -4.42
C GLY A 239 -19.72 16.00 -5.58
N LEU A 240 -20.53 15.85 -6.64
CA LEU A 240 -20.10 15.22 -7.88
C LEU A 240 -19.33 16.23 -8.72
N ILE A 241 -18.10 15.90 -9.12
CA ILE A 241 -17.30 16.67 -10.06
C ILE A 241 -17.47 16.06 -11.45
N ALA A 242 -17.86 16.88 -12.42
CA ALA A 242 -18.04 16.53 -13.81
C ALA A 242 -16.93 17.19 -14.65
N GLY A 243 -16.03 16.35 -15.16
CA GLY A 243 -14.98 16.74 -16.09
C GLY A 243 -13.74 17.41 -15.46
N PRO A 244 -12.67 17.56 -16.25
CA PRO A 244 -11.34 17.98 -15.76
C PRO A 244 -11.29 19.44 -15.28
N THR A 245 -12.30 20.26 -15.63
CA THR A 245 -12.45 21.64 -15.16
C THR A 245 -12.98 21.75 -13.73
N GLY A 246 -13.36 20.63 -13.09
CA GLY A 246 -13.84 20.65 -11.71
C GLY A 246 -15.28 21.13 -11.57
N ALA A 247 -16.10 21.05 -12.63
CA ALA A 247 -17.48 21.55 -12.61
C ALA A 247 -18.36 20.70 -11.68
N VAL A 248 -19.00 21.29 -10.68
CA VAL A 248 -19.85 20.54 -9.73
C VAL A 248 -21.30 20.54 -10.20
N LEU A 249 -21.92 19.34 -10.27
CA LEU A 249 -23.33 19.16 -10.58
C LEU A 249 -24.12 18.92 -9.27
N GLY A 250 -24.79 19.96 -8.75
CA GLY A 250 -25.64 19.87 -7.55
C GLY A 250 -26.27 21.22 -7.15
N ALA A 251 -27.47 21.19 -6.55
CA ALA A 251 -28.25 22.38 -6.21
C ALA A 251 -27.68 23.15 -5.00
N PHE A 252 -27.15 24.35 -5.24
CA PHE A 252 -26.62 25.24 -4.21
C PHE A 252 -27.74 26.14 -3.66
N SER A 253 -28.18 25.90 -2.42
CA SER A 253 -29.11 26.79 -1.71
C SER A 253 -28.46 27.29 -0.42
N GLY A 254 -27.98 28.54 -0.43
CA GLY A 254 -28.11 29.42 0.74
C GLY A 254 -26.87 29.95 1.47
N ASN A 255 -25.62 29.58 1.14
CA ASN A 255 -24.40 30.15 1.78
C ASN A 255 -23.16 30.10 0.86
N LYS A 256 -22.03 30.72 1.27
CA LYS A 256 -20.73 30.59 0.59
C LYS A 256 -20.26 29.13 0.65
N SER A 257 -20.48 28.40 -0.43
CA SER A 257 -20.02 27.02 -0.65
C SER A 257 -19.04 26.97 -1.80
N TYR A 258 -17.96 26.20 -1.65
CA TYR A 258 -16.92 26.04 -2.68
C TYR A 258 -16.80 24.59 -3.13
N ALA A 259 -16.65 24.40 -4.44
CA ALA A 259 -16.26 23.12 -5.02
C ALA A 259 -14.85 22.73 -4.55
N ALA A 260 -14.67 21.47 -4.16
CA ALA A 260 -13.40 20.96 -3.67
C ALA A 260 -13.24 19.48 -3.99
N VAL A 261 -12.01 18.99 -3.90
CA VAL A 261 -11.67 17.56 -3.88
C VAL A 261 -11.13 17.19 -2.51
N SER A 262 -11.35 15.95 -2.08
CA SER A 262 -10.69 15.41 -0.87
C SER A 262 -9.51 14.49 -1.21
N LYS A 263 -9.45 13.98 -2.45
CA LYS A 263 -8.41 13.07 -2.91
C LYS A 263 -8.28 13.11 -4.43
N VAL A 264 -7.04 13.10 -4.90
CA VAL A 264 -6.66 12.80 -6.29
C VAL A 264 -5.56 11.74 -6.26
N SER A 265 -5.79 10.61 -6.94
CA SER A 265 -4.83 9.51 -7.03
C SER A 265 -4.96 8.77 -8.36
N VAL A 266 -3.99 7.91 -8.65
CA VAL A 266 -4.07 6.92 -9.74
C VAL A 266 -3.84 5.54 -9.14
N VAL A 267 -4.72 4.58 -9.44
CA VAL A 267 -4.55 3.18 -9.08
C VAL A 267 -3.96 2.46 -10.27
N LEU A 268 -2.76 1.90 -10.11
CA LEU A 268 -2.07 1.11 -11.13
C LEU A 268 -2.34 -0.37 -10.87
N TYR A 269 -2.64 -1.12 -11.93
CA TYR A 269 -2.86 -2.56 -11.90
C TYR A 269 -1.73 -3.26 -12.63
N PHE A 270 -1.07 -4.16 -11.93
CA PHE A 270 0.02 -4.98 -12.45
C PHE A 270 -0.37 -6.45 -12.46
N LYS A 271 0.31 -7.21 -13.34
CA LYS A 271 0.21 -8.67 -13.39
C LYS A 271 0.33 -9.31 -12.01
N GLY A 272 -0.42 -10.38 -11.81
CA GLY A 272 -0.47 -11.10 -10.53
C GLY A 272 -1.35 -10.46 -9.48
N ASP A 273 -2.34 -9.65 -9.89
CA ASP A 273 -3.30 -8.95 -9.00
C ASP A 273 -2.61 -8.00 -8.00
N HIS A 274 -1.52 -7.39 -8.45
CA HIS A 274 -0.80 -6.38 -7.68
C HIS A 274 -1.35 -4.99 -8.01
N ARG A 275 -1.78 -4.26 -6.98
CA ARG A 275 -2.30 -2.89 -7.13
C ARG A 275 -1.48 -1.89 -6.32
N VAL A 276 -1.19 -0.75 -6.93
CA VAL A 276 -0.48 0.35 -6.26
C VAL A 276 -1.25 1.64 -6.46
N GLU A 277 -1.62 2.30 -5.35
CA GLU A 277 -2.19 3.64 -5.40
C GLU A 277 -1.10 4.70 -5.32
N ALA A 278 -1.00 5.51 -6.37
CA ALA A 278 -0.16 6.69 -6.47
C ALA A 278 -0.99 7.92 -6.06
N VAL A 279 -0.76 8.44 -4.86
CA VAL A 279 -1.55 9.55 -4.30
C VAL A 279 -0.89 10.88 -4.66
N LEU A 280 -1.61 11.76 -5.36
CA LEU A 280 -1.17 13.11 -5.70
C LEU A 280 -1.64 14.13 -4.64
N LEU A 281 -2.88 13.96 -4.16
CA LEU A 281 -3.52 14.86 -3.21
C LEU A 281 -4.43 14.05 -2.28
N ASN A 282 -4.36 14.31 -0.98
CA ASN A 282 -5.15 13.61 0.05
C ASN A 282 -5.55 14.56 1.18
N GLU A 283 -5.95 15.76 0.79
CA GLU A 283 -6.46 16.80 1.66
C GLU A 283 -7.62 17.51 0.96
N THR A 284 -8.44 18.23 1.72
CA THR A 284 -9.55 18.98 1.13
C THR A 284 -9.02 20.23 0.44
N THR A 285 -9.16 20.30 -0.89
CA THR A 285 -8.56 21.35 -1.71
C THR A 285 -9.60 21.91 -2.67
N LYS A 286 -9.72 23.24 -2.72
CA LYS A 286 -10.67 23.91 -3.64
C LYS A 286 -10.26 23.68 -5.09
N THR A 287 -11.23 23.48 -5.97
CA THR A 287 -10.99 23.22 -7.40
C THR A 287 -10.53 24.46 -8.18
N ASP A 288 -10.66 25.66 -7.61
CA ASP A 288 -10.13 26.91 -8.16
C ASP A 288 -8.73 27.26 -7.63
N SER A 289 -8.14 26.41 -6.80
CA SER A 289 -6.83 26.65 -6.20
C SER A 289 -5.69 26.27 -7.15
N SER A 290 -4.57 27.00 -7.04
CA SER A 290 -3.34 26.67 -7.77
C SER A 290 -2.82 25.26 -7.45
N ALA A 291 -2.98 24.80 -6.20
CA ALA A 291 -2.61 23.45 -5.80
C ALA A 291 -3.38 22.39 -6.61
N TYR A 292 -4.71 22.55 -6.73
CA TYR A 292 -5.53 21.65 -7.55
C TYR A 292 -5.13 21.69 -9.02
N HIS A 293 -4.91 22.87 -9.61
CA HIS A 293 -4.51 22.96 -11.01
C HIS A 293 -3.15 22.32 -11.30
N ILE A 294 -2.17 22.46 -10.39
CA ILE A 294 -0.88 21.78 -10.48
C ILE A 294 -1.09 20.26 -10.39
N THR A 295 -1.87 19.79 -9.42
CA THR A 295 -2.21 18.36 -9.27
C THR A 295 -2.87 17.79 -10.51
N GLN A 296 -3.79 18.52 -11.15
CA GLN A 296 -4.44 18.09 -12.39
C GLN A 296 -3.45 18.01 -13.57
N GLN A 297 -2.53 18.96 -13.70
CA GLN A 297 -1.48 18.88 -14.71
C GLN A 297 -0.55 17.67 -14.49
N GLU A 298 -0.18 17.40 -13.24
CA GLU A 298 0.61 16.21 -12.89
C GLU A 298 -0.14 14.91 -13.19
N LEU A 299 -1.44 14.85 -12.84
CA LEU A 299 -2.31 13.72 -13.14
C LEU A 299 -2.35 13.43 -14.65
N LEU A 300 -2.66 14.44 -15.46
CA LEU A 300 -2.76 14.30 -16.92
C LEU A 300 -1.44 13.85 -17.55
N ARG A 301 -0.32 14.46 -17.12
CA ARG A 301 1.01 14.05 -17.59
C ARG A 301 1.28 12.58 -17.27
N PHE A 302 0.93 12.15 -16.06
CA PHE A 302 1.16 10.78 -15.63
C PHE A 302 0.30 9.77 -16.37
N CYS A 303 -0.98 10.06 -16.54
CA CYS A 303 -1.87 9.23 -17.36
C CYS A 303 -1.31 9.08 -18.78
N HIS A 304 -0.79 10.15 -19.37
CA HIS A 304 -0.14 10.10 -20.68
C HIS A 304 1.11 9.22 -20.71
N ASP A 305 1.97 9.31 -19.68
CA ASP A 305 3.14 8.44 -19.54
C ASP A 305 2.72 6.97 -19.43
N LEU A 306 1.68 6.66 -18.65
CA LEU A 306 1.13 5.31 -18.49
C LEU A 306 0.51 4.79 -19.80
N ASP A 307 -0.26 5.60 -20.52
CA ASP A 307 -0.81 5.25 -21.83
C ASP A 307 0.32 4.91 -22.82
N THR A 308 1.39 5.69 -22.81
CA THR A 308 2.58 5.47 -23.65
C THR A 308 3.26 4.14 -23.29
N ILE A 309 3.38 3.83 -22.00
CA ILE A 309 3.94 2.55 -21.54
C ILE A 309 3.08 1.38 -22.01
N ILE A 310 1.75 1.45 -21.82
CA ILE A 310 0.82 0.39 -22.22
C ILE A 310 0.82 0.20 -23.75
N ALA A 311 0.81 1.29 -24.53
CA ALA A 311 0.86 1.22 -25.99
C ALA A 311 2.16 0.55 -26.49
N ASN A 312 3.29 0.87 -25.87
CA ASN A 312 4.59 0.26 -26.20
C ASN A 312 4.65 -1.22 -25.81
N ASN A 313 4.00 -1.63 -24.71
CA ASN A 313 3.91 -3.03 -24.34
C ASN A 313 3.13 -3.84 -25.38
N ASN A 314 2.05 -3.27 -25.91
CA ASN A 314 1.20 -3.92 -26.91
C ASN A 314 1.84 -3.96 -28.30
N SER A 315 2.70 -2.99 -28.62
CA SER A 315 3.41 -2.92 -29.91
C SER A 315 4.61 -3.88 -30.01
N ASN A 316 5.09 -4.43 -28.89
CA ASN A 316 6.22 -5.37 -28.85
C ASN A 316 5.79 -6.86 -28.96
N VAL A 317 4.52 -7.13 -29.23
CA VAL A 317 4.03 -8.48 -29.57
C VAL A 317 4.08 -8.63 -31.10
N ASN A 318 5.20 -9.16 -31.61
CA ASN A 318 5.47 -9.57 -33.00
C ASN A 318 4.35 -9.31 -34.05
N GLU A 319 4.65 -8.50 -35.07
CA GLU A 319 4.13 -8.80 -36.41
C GLU A 319 5.18 -8.53 -37.51
N PRO A 320 5.43 -9.49 -38.42
CA PRO A 320 6.08 -9.19 -39.69
C PRO A 320 5.16 -8.29 -40.54
N ALA A 321 5.76 -7.30 -41.19
CA ALA A 321 5.12 -6.22 -41.94
C ALA A 321 3.92 -6.63 -42.84
N THR A 322 2.73 -6.02 -42.63
CA THR A 322 1.81 -5.43 -43.67
C THR A 322 0.58 -4.73 -43.02
N PRO A 323 -0.25 -3.91 -43.73
CA PRO A 323 -0.48 -2.50 -43.40
C PRO A 323 -1.74 -2.15 -42.60
N VAL A 324 -1.66 -0.96 -42.00
CA VAL A 324 -2.58 -0.23 -41.12
C VAL A 324 -4.02 -0.14 -41.65
N SER A 325 -4.98 -0.54 -40.82
CA SER A 325 -6.42 -0.48 -41.11
C SER A 325 -7.03 0.90 -40.80
N ALA A 326 -7.84 1.39 -41.74
CA ALA A 326 -8.45 2.72 -41.82
C ALA A 326 -9.48 3.09 -40.72
N THR A 327 -9.58 2.32 -39.64
CA THR A 327 -10.59 2.51 -38.58
C THR A 327 -10.12 3.51 -37.52
N ASP A 328 -8.83 3.56 -37.21
CA ASP A 328 -8.24 4.47 -36.19
C ASP A 328 -8.14 5.92 -36.70
N SER A 329 -7.82 6.11 -37.99
CA SER A 329 -7.74 7.43 -38.62
C SER A 329 -9.07 8.19 -38.59
N ALA A 330 -10.22 7.51 -38.66
CA ALA A 330 -11.53 8.14 -38.66
C ALA A 330 -11.90 8.73 -37.28
N ASP A 331 -11.56 8.03 -36.19
CA ASP A 331 -11.84 8.49 -34.83
C ASP A 331 -10.88 9.60 -34.41
N GLN A 332 -9.61 9.53 -34.84
CA GLN A 332 -8.65 10.61 -34.66
C GLN A 332 -9.06 11.88 -35.42
N LEU A 333 -9.61 11.76 -36.63
CA LEU A 333 -10.14 12.89 -37.39
C LEU A 333 -11.37 13.54 -36.74
N ARG A 334 -12.23 12.76 -36.08
CA ARG A 334 -13.39 13.30 -35.33
C ARG A 334 -12.94 14.11 -34.10
N LYS A 335 -11.96 13.60 -33.35
CA LYS A 335 -11.37 14.33 -32.21
C LYS A 335 -10.65 15.60 -32.67
N LEU A 336 -9.89 15.53 -33.77
CA LEU A 336 -9.20 16.69 -34.33
C LEU A 336 -10.19 17.78 -34.79
N LYS A 337 -11.34 17.38 -35.35
CA LYS A 337 -12.39 18.31 -35.76
C LYS A 337 -13.05 18.99 -34.55
N GLY A 338 -13.29 18.26 -33.46
CA GLY A 338 -13.80 18.84 -32.22
C GLY A 338 -12.89 19.96 -31.71
N LEU A 339 -11.56 19.78 -31.75
CA LEU A 339 -10.60 20.80 -31.32
C LEU A 339 -10.58 22.06 -32.21
N LEU A 340 -10.90 21.92 -33.51
CA LEU A 340 -11.07 23.08 -34.40
C LEU A 340 -12.40 23.80 -34.10
N ASP A 341 -13.48 23.04 -33.94
CA ASP A 341 -14.82 23.58 -33.66
C ASP A 341 -14.87 24.29 -32.27
N ASP A 342 -14.06 23.83 -31.31
CA ASP A 342 -13.87 24.44 -30.00
C ASP A 342 -12.93 25.68 -30.02
N GLY A 343 -12.39 26.03 -31.20
CA GLY A 343 -11.48 27.17 -31.38
C GLY A 343 -10.10 27.00 -30.72
N ILE A 344 -9.75 25.77 -30.34
CA ILE A 344 -8.46 25.42 -29.71
C ILE A 344 -7.35 25.33 -30.75
N LEU A 345 -7.69 24.92 -31.98
CA LEU A 345 -6.79 24.87 -33.12
C LEU A 345 -7.19 25.92 -34.16
N THR A 346 -6.20 26.45 -34.89
CA THR A 346 -6.48 27.23 -36.10
C THR A 346 -6.72 26.31 -37.31
N GLU A 347 -7.33 26.82 -38.39
CA GLU A 347 -7.57 26.04 -39.60
C GLU A 347 -6.27 25.49 -40.23
N GLU A 348 -5.17 26.23 -40.09
CA GLU A 348 -3.85 25.82 -40.57
C GLU A 348 -3.30 24.64 -39.75
N GLU A 349 -3.42 24.68 -38.42
CA GLU A 349 -2.97 23.62 -37.51
C GLU A 349 -3.81 22.34 -37.65
N PHE A 350 -5.12 22.51 -37.85
CA PHE A 350 -6.02 21.42 -38.18
C PHE A 350 -5.62 20.74 -39.49
N THR A 351 -5.32 21.53 -40.53
CA THR A 351 -4.97 21.01 -41.84
C THR A 351 -3.63 20.24 -41.82
N ALA A 352 -2.64 20.76 -41.09
CA ALA A 352 -1.34 20.09 -40.93
C ALA A 352 -1.48 18.73 -40.22
N LYS A 353 -2.24 18.67 -39.11
CA LYS A 353 -2.46 17.41 -38.36
C LYS A 353 -3.36 16.43 -39.12
N LYS A 354 -4.35 16.92 -39.88
CA LYS A 354 -5.21 16.07 -40.74
C LYS A 354 -4.40 15.33 -41.81
N LYS A 355 -3.42 16.01 -42.42
CA LYS A 355 -2.50 15.41 -43.40
C LYS A 355 -1.63 14.33 -42.77
N GLN A 356 -1.11 14.59 -41.57
CA GLN A 356 -0.32 13.64 -40.80
C GLN A 356 -1.11 12.36 -40.44
N ILE A 357 -2.39 12.50 -40.05
CA ILE A 357 -3.27 11.36 -39.70
C ILE A 357 -3.67 10.55 -40.94
N LEU A 358 -3.82 11.21 -42.10
CA LEU A 358 -4.17 10.58 -43.37
C LEU A 358 -2.96 10.06 -44.16
N GLY A 359 -1.73 10.38 -43.72
CA GLY A 359 -0.49 9.98 -44.39
C GLY A 359 -0.28 10.61 -45.76
N ILE A 360 -0.74 11.86 -45.98
CA ILE A 360 -0.69 12.59 -47.27
C ILE A 360 0.03 13.93 -47.21
#